data_AF-T1C2W2-F1
#
_entry.id   AF-T1C2W2-F1
#
_cell.length_a   1.000
_cell.length_b   1.000
_cell.length_c   1.000
_cell.angle_alpha   90.00
_cell.angle_beta   90.00
_cell.angle_gamma   90.00
#
_symmetry.space_group_name_H-M   'P 1'
#
loop_
_entity.id
_entity.type
_entity.pdbx_description
1 polymer ?
#
loop_
_entity_poly.entity_id
_entity_poly.type
_entity_poly.pdbx_seq_one_letter_code
_entity_poly.pdbx_strand_id
1 'polypeptide(L)'
;MAHFEVRQSEKLNLTSYSGLALIGQCCQAAQVDLVIDPKFPVSQGMRTSDIVKSMIGLLSLGKSDFEAIEPFRKDRFFKQS
;
A
#
# COMPACT_ATOMS: atom_id res chain seq x y z
N MET A 1 18.16 8.18 -25.39
CA MET A 1 17.75 7.98 -23.98
C MET A 1 16.83 9.11 -23.60
N ALA A 2 15.60 8.83 -23.15
CA ALA A 2 14.68 9.90 -22.74
C ALA A 2 15.16 10.50 -21.42
N HIS A 3 15.27 11.83 -21.37
CA HIS A 3 15.60 12.56 -20.15
C HIS A 3 14.28 12.93 -19.46
N PHE A 4 14.08 12.45 -18.25
CA PHE A 4 12.88 12.74 -17.46
C PHE A 4 13.27 13.69 -16.33
N GLU A 5 12.57 14.81 -16.23
CA GLU A 5 12.72 15.76 -15.14
C GLU A 5 11.48 15.67 -14.24
N VAL A 6 11.67 15.26 -12.99
CA VAL A 6 10.60 15.17 -12.00
C VAL A 6 10.55 16.48 -11.23
N ARG A 7 9.41 17.19 -11.28
CA ARG A 7 9.17 18.42 -10.52
C ARG A 7 7.94 18.27 -9.62
N GLN A 8 8.03 18.81 -8.40
CA GLN A 8 6.89 18.90 -7.50
C GLN A 8 5.89 19.93 -8.04
N SER A 9 4.61 19.58 -8.10
CA SER A 9 3.57 20.52 -8.51
C SER A 9 3.40 21.62 -7.47
N GLU A 10 3.30 22.88 -7.91
CA GLU A 10 2.97 24.02 -7.04
C GLU A 10 1.55 23.91 -6.45
N LYS A 11 0.69 23.08 -7.05
CA LYS A 11 -0.66 22.80 -6.56
C LYS A 11 -0.67 21.46 -5.82
N LEU A 12 -1.16 21.49 -4.57
CA LEU A 12 -1.43 20.29 -3.79
C LEU A 12 -2.60 19.53 -4.42
N ASN A 13 -2.28 18.49 -5.20
CA ASN A 13 -3.28 17.60 -5.80
C ASN A 13 -3.52 16.42 -4.85
N LEU A 14 -4.46 16.60 -3.91
CA LEU A 14 -4.95 15.50 -3.09
C LEU A 14 -5.95 14.67 -3.90
N THR A 15 -5.49 13.57 -4.47
CA THR A 15 -6.37 12.50 -4.96
C THR A 15 -6.93 11.70 -3.78
N SER A 16 -8.02 10.95 -3.99
CA SER A 16 -8.56 10.01 -2.99
C SER A 16 -7.51 8.98 -2.51
N TYR A 17 -6.47 8.73 -3.30
CA TYR A 17 -5.39 7.80 -2.97
C TYR A 17 -4.23 8.45 -2.21
N SER A 18 -4.17 9.78 -2.12
CA SER A 18 -3.12 10.48 -1.35
C SER A 18 -3.18 10.13 0.14
N GLY A 19 -4.38 9.88 0.66
CA GLY A 19 -4.57 9.40 2.04
C GLY A 19 -3.96 8.02 2.28
N LEU A 20 -3.93 7.14 1.27
CA LEU A 20 -3.30 5.82 1.38
C LEU A 20 -1.79 5.93 1.53
N ALA A 21 -1.15 6.93 0.91
CA ALA A 21 0.28 7.16 1.11
C ALA A 21 0.60 7.50 2.57
N LEU A 22 -0.22 8.35 3.21
CA LEU A 22 -0.10 8.64 4.63
C LEU A 22 -0.34 7.40 5.50
N ILE A 23 -1.35 6.58 5.16
CA ILE A 23 -1.60 5.31 5.85
C ILE A 23 -0.41 4.35 5.71
N GLY A 24 0.20 4.26 4.53
CA GLY A 24 1.42 3.49 4.31
C GLY A 24 2.57 3.95 5.21
N GLN A 25 2.75 5.27 5.37
CA GLN A 25 3.71 5.84 6.32
C GLN A 25 3.38 5.49 7.77
N CYS A 26 2.09 5.49 8.16
CA CYS A 26 1.67 5.03 9.49
C CYS A 26 2.01 3.55 9.72
N CYS A 27 1.77 2.67 8.74
CA CYS A 27 2.15 1.26 8.80
C CYS A 27 3.67 1.07 8.93
N GLN A 28 4.44 1.89 8.23
CA GLN A 28 5.91 1.89 8.34
C GLN A 28 6.36 2.37 9.73
N ALA A 29 5.78 3.47 10.23
CA ALA A 29 6.08 4.01 11.56
C ALA A 29 5.72 3.02 12.68
N ALA A 30 4.60 2.30 12.53
CA ALA A 30 4.17 1.23 13.42
C ALA A 30 4.98 -0.08 13.25
N GLN A 31 5.90 -0.13 12.29
CA GLN A 31 6.74 -1.29 11.99
C GLN A 31 5.94 -2.58 11.80
N VAL A 32 4.82 -2.49 11.08
CA VAL A 32 3.86 -3.61 10.92
C VAL A 32 4.56 -4.90 10.47
N ASP A 33 5.51 -4.82 9.55
CA ASP A 33 6.27 -5.98 9.06
C ASP A 33 7.03 -6.70 10.18
N LEU A 34 7.75 -5.94 11.00
CA LEU A 34 8.56 -6.48 12.10
C LEU A 34 7.70 -7.07 13.22
N VAL A 35 6.47 -6.60 13.38
CA VAL A 35 5.55 -7.08 14.42
C VAL A 35 4.74 -8.30 13.94
N ILE A 36 4.32 -8.31 12.68
CA ILE A 36 3.38 -9.30 12.13
C ILE A 36 4.10 -10.53 11.60
N ASP A 37 5.12 -10.35 10.75
CA ASP A 37 5.72 -11.48 10.03
C ASP A 37 6.39 -12.52 10.95
N PRO A 38 7.07 -12.15 12.06
CA PRO A 38 7.61 -13.15 12.98
C PRO A 38 6.54 -13.93 13.73
N LYS A 39 5.36 -13.33 13.95
CA LYS A 39 4.24 -13.97 14.66
C LYS A 39 3.46 -14.90 13.73
N PHE A 40 3.40 -14.56 12.45
CA PHE A 40 2.66 -15.29 11.43
C PHE A 40 3.58 -15.58 10.23
N PRO A 41 4.57 -16.46 10.41
CA PRO A 41 5.50 -16.77 9.33
C PRO A 41 4.79 -17.54 8.22
N VAL A 42 5.05 -17.16 6.98
CA VAL A 42 4.57 -17.85 5.77
C VAL A 42 5.74 -18.57 5.10
N SER A 43 5.51 -19.82 4.67
CA SER A 43 6.53 -20.64 4.01
C SER A 43 6.64 -20.37 2.50
N GLN A 44 5.55 -19.89 1.88
CA GLN A 44 5.44 -19.57 0.45
C GLN A 44 4.41 -18.45 0.25
N GLY A 45 4.56 -17.67 -0.82
CA GLY A 45 3.59 -16.65 -1.22
C GLY A 45 3.85 -15.27 -0.60
N MET A 46 2.77 -14.55 -0.29
CA MET A 46 2.78 -13.17 0.19
C MET A 46 2.92 -13.11 1.71
N ARG A 47 3.67 -12.13 2.23
CA ARG A 47 3.86 -11.96 3.68
C ARG A 47 2.54 -11.61 4.35
N THR A 48 2.39 -12.01 5.61
CA THR A 48 1.16 -11.70 6.35
C THR A 48 1.02 -10.20 6.57
N SER A 49 2.13 -9.47 6.75
CA SER A 49 2.08 -8.01 6.86
C SER A 49 1.56 -7.32 5.59
N ASP A 50 1.88 -7.83 4.40
CA ASP A 50 1.39 -7.28 3.12
C ASP A 50 -0.13 -7.43 2.99
N ILE A 51 -0.68 -8.55 3.45
CA ILE A 51 -2.14 -8.78 3.53
C ILE A 51 -2.76 -7.79 4.51
N VAL A 52 -2.16 -7.60 5.69
CA VAL A 52 -2.65 -6.67 6.71
C VAL A 52 -2.65 -5.23 6.17
N LYS A 53 -1.56 -4.77 5.56
CA LYS A 53 -1.47 -3.43 4.94
C LYS A 53 -2.53 -3.25 3.85
N SER A 54 -2.73 -4.27 3.02
CA SER A 54 -3.73 -4.27 1.96
C SER A 54 -5.15 -4.10 2.53
N MET A 55 -5.49 -4.85 3.57
CA MET A 55 -6.78 -4.73 4.26
C MET A 55 -6.96 -3.37 4.93
N ILE A 56 -5.92 -2.82 5.57
CA ILE A 56 -5.95 -1.47 6.15
C ILE A 56 -6.24 -0.44 5.05
N GLY A 57 -5.60 -0.57 3.89
CA GLY A 57 -5.84 0.30 2.74
C GLY A 57 -7.28 0.23 2.25
N LEU A 58 -7.83 -0.98 2.10
CA LEU A 58 -9.23 -1.17 1.69
C LEU A 58 -10.22 -0.57 2.70
N LEU A 59 -10.03 -0.85 3.99
CA LEU A 59 -10.90 -0.34 5.05
C LEU A 59 -10.87 1.19 5.11
N SER A 60 -9.70 1.78 4.86
CA SER A 60 -9.55 3.24 4.79
C SER A 60 -10.27 3.89 3.61
N LEU A 61 -10.55 3.12 2.56
CA LEU A 61 -11.39 3.51 1.42
C LEU A 61 -12.88 3.19 1.64
N GLY A 62 -13.27 2.69 2.81
CA GLY A 62 -14.63 2.24 3.10
C GLY A 62 -15.02 0.95 2.38
N LYS A 63 -14.03 0.14 1.96
CA LYS A 63 -14.25 -1.13 1.28
C LYS A 63 -13.88 -2.29 2.20
N SER A 64 -14.81 -3.21 2.44
CA SER A 64 -14.57 -4.43 3.23
C SER A 64 -14.24 -5.65 2.37
N ASP A 65 -14.65 -5.61 1.11
CA ASP A 65 -14.71 -6.81 0.28
C ASP A 65 -13.41 -7.02 -0.47
N PHE A 66 -12.94 -8.26 -0.49
CA PHE A 66 -11.73 -8.65 -1.20
C PHE A 66 -11.77 -8.27 -2.70
N GLU A 67 -12.94 -8.33 -3.34
CA GLU A 67 -13.09 -7.95 -4.74
C GLU A 67 -12.65 -6.50 -5.02
N ALA A 68 -12.67 -5.63 -4.01
CA ALA A 68 -12.20 -4.26 -4.14
C ALA A 68 -10.70 -4.13 -4.43
N ILE A 69 -9.88 -5.13 -4.07
CA ILE A 69 -8.44 -5.11 -4.31
C ILE A 69 -8.04 -5.81 -5.61
N GLU A 70 -8.92 -6.64 -6.17
CA GLU A 70 -8.64 -7.41 -7.39
C GLU A 70 -8.23 -6.56 -8.59
N PRO A 71 -8.83 -5.39 -8.86
CA PRO A 71 -8.38 -4.52 -9.95
C PRO A 71 -6.93 -4.07 -9.82
N PHE A 72 -6.42 -3.96 -8.58
CA PHE A 72 -5.06 -3.53 -8.28
C PHE A 72 -4.04 -4.67 -8.32
N ARG A 73 -4.48 -5.93 -8.45
CA ARG A 73 -3.60 -7.12 -8.49
C ARG A 73 -2.51 -7.02 -9.55
N LYS A 74 -2.76 -6.32 -10.66
CA LYS A 74 -1.78 -6.13 -11.76
C LYS A 74 -1.16 -4.74 -11.78
N ASP A 75 -1.58 -3.84 -10.89
CA ASP A 75 -1.06 -2.49 -10.85
C ASP A 75 0.39 -2.49 -10.36
N ARG A 76 1.27 -1.80 -11.11
CA ARG A 76 2.71 -1.79 -10.83
C ARG A 76 3.03 -1.04 -9.54
N PHE A 77 2.30 0.04 -9.23
CA PHE A 77 2.55 0.85 -8.06
C PHE A 77 2.36 0.02 -6.79
N PHE A 78 1.23 -0.68 -6.68
CA PHE A 78 0.89 -1.51 -5.52
C PHE A 78 1.72 -2.79 -5.38
N LYS A 79 2.40 -3.23 -6.44
CA LYS A 79 3.34 -4.38 -6.38
C LYS A 79 4.74 -4.02 -5.90
N GLN A 80 5.12 -2.75 -6.00
CA GLN A 80 6.50 -2.28 -5.75
C GLN A 80 6.63 -1.53 -4.42
N SER A 81 5.50 -1.28 -3.74
CA SER A 81 5.37 -0.57 -2.47
C SER A 81 5.53 -1.47 -1.24
#